data_AF-A0A7S2UFH6-F1
#
_entry.id   AF-A0A7S2UFH6-F1
#
_cell.length_a   1.000
_cell.length_b   1.000
_cell.length_c   1.000
_cell.angle_alpha   90.00
_cell.angle_beta   90.00
_cell.angle_gamma   90.00
#
_symmetry.space_group_name_H-M   'P 1'
#
loop_
_entity.id
_entity.type
_entity.pdbx_description
1 polymer ?
#
loop_
_entity_poly.entity_id
_entity_poly.type
_entity_poly.pdbx_seq_one_letter_code
_entity_poly.pdbx_strand_id
1 'polypeptide(L)'
;DPHDATPLYLAALTGRDEICQYLLERGAKCDPESGGDAARVFYVALTPELRRMLREWSLSAATRDPFLDILRKAFNDPTHADCFTMIEGEKIHLHYMLLYARCPRLANLVEDGGDEGLAQLRLPVSHAESSKIMSSLLEYLYTGVFETREFDMAAEAAHLALYYNLKSLHGTLEDALERYLSQSQAETLLLSEVGRFRCDTSDLSLLRQDMTNLARLMSTSHADFDDLSTFSKVVQWSDTTVVCSDSTWSLNMFLVCGQSDYFSSALLGGFRESQDSMLDFSHLVPSTDALSLAIQWMYADIFLDDLTTVESAVDVLEFGAAILCPRLCAYAANTVLIPAVDVGNVFGMLQLSKIHGLERLENRCVQVLAVEFESVATCTELRTLLAKESAEIVQKGDVCVSDIPIAAEIRSAIIRSKDAIPKQVQERHLELLHNVVQETLSKSAEAS
;
A
#
# COMPACT_ATOMS: atom_id res chain seq x y z
N ASP A 1 10.49 -20.50 -10.01
CA ASP A 1 11.41 -21.55 -9.53
C ASP A 1 10.63 -22.38 -8.50
N PRO A 2 10.69 -23.72 -8.50
CA PRO A 2 10.01 -24.58 -7.52
C PRO A 2 10.32 -24.29 -6.03
N HIS A 3 11.26 -23.37 -5.72
CA HIS A 3 11.61 -22.97 -4.36
C HIS A 3 11.36 -21.51 -3.98
N ASP A 4 10.78 -20.67 -4.86
CA ASP A 4 10.41 -19.26 -4.58
C ASP A 4 11.47 -18.38 -3.88
N ALA A 5 12.75 -18.73 -4.02
CA ALA A 5 13.89 -18.03 -3.42
C ALA A 5 13.97 -16.57 -3.88
N THR A 6 13.71 -15.63 -2.95
CA THR A 6 13.85 -14.20 -3.27
C THR A 6 15.32 -13.86 -3.57
N PRO A 7 15.59 -12.88 -4.46
CA PRO A 7 16.95 -12.42 -4.71
C PRO A 7 17.69 -11.97 -3.45
N LEU A 8 16.95 -11.39 -2.50
CA LEU A 8 17.48 -10.97 -1.20
C LEU A 8 17.89 -12.17 -0.33
N TYR A 9 17.07 -13.22 -0.30
CA TYR A 9 17.39 -14.47 0.40
C TYR A 9 18.69 -15.11 -0.14
N LEU A 10 18.85 -15.18 -1.46
CA LEU A 10 20.06 -15.73 -2.09
C LEU A 10 21.31 -14.87 -1.84
N ALA A 11 21.17 -13.54 -1.89
CA ALA A 11 22.25 -12.62 -1.57
C ALA A 11 22.68 -12.76 -0.09
N ALA A 12 21.72 -12.94 0.82
CA ALA A 12 21.99 -13.10 2.24
C ALA A 12 22.63 -14.44 2.59
N LEU A 13 22.16 -15.52 1.96
CA LEU A 13 22.74 -16.87 2.07
C LEU A 13 24.19 -16.90 1.61
N THR A 14 24.54 -16.08 0.62
CA THR A 14 25.90 -16.01 0.07
C THR A 14 26.78 -14.95 0.73
N GLY A 15 26.27 -14.21 1.73
CA GLY A 15 27.03 -13.19 2.46
C GLY A 15 27.43 -11.99 1.60
N ARG A 16 26.63 -11.63 0.58
CA ARG A 16 26.92 -10.50 -0.30
C ARG A 16 26.26 -9.23 0.21
N ASP A 17 26.88 -8.60 1.18
CA ASP A 17 26.34 -7.45 1.93
C ASP A 17 25.97 -6.28 1.00
N GLU A 18 26.82 -5.96 0.02
CA GLU A 18 26.59 -4.89 -0.98
C GLU A 18 25.36 -5.16 -1.85
N ILE A 19 25.12 -6.43 -2.21
CA ILE A 19 23.95 -6.83 -3.01
C ILE A 19 22.70 -6.82 -2.14
N CYS A 20 22.81 -7.29 -0.89
CA CYS A 20 21.71 -7.21 0.06
C CYS A 20 21.29 -5.75 0.25
N GLN A 21 22.25 -4.85 0.48
CA GLN A 21 22.01 -3.43 0.60
C GLN A 21 21.32 -2.86 -0.64
N TYR A 22 21.85 -3.12 -1.84
CA TYR A 22 21.25 -2.65 -3.09
C TYR A 22 19.81 -3.17 -3.30
N LEU A 23 19.56 -4.44 -3.02
CA LEU A 23 18.23 -5.04 -3.15
C LEU A 23 17.24 -4.43 -2.16
N LEU A 24 17.69 -4.22 -0.93
CA LEU A 24 16.91 -3.58 0.12
C LEU A 24 16.57 -2.12 -0.25
N GLU A 25 17.55 -1.35 -0.77
CA GLU A 25 17.38 0.01 -1.31
C GLU A 25 16.36 0.06 -2.46
N ARG A 26 16.25 -1.02 -3.23
CA ARG A 26 15.27 -1.19 -4.32
C ARG A 26 13.93 -1.76 -3.85
N GLY A 27 13.68 -1.82 -2.53
CA GLY A 27 12.39 -2.19 -1.97
C GLY A 27 12.20 -3.69 -1.71
N ALA A 28 13.27 -4.48 -1.67
CA ALA A 28 13.16 -5.89 -1.26
C ALA A 28 12.61 -5.98 0.17
N LYS A 29 11.55 -6.79 0.37
CA LYS A 29 10.90 -6.98 1.67
C LYS A 29 11.75 -7.87 2.57
N CYS A 30 11.95 -7.45 3.81
CA CYS A 30 12.63 -8.21 4.85
C CYS A 30 11.74 -8.16 6.10
N ASP A 31 10.84 -9.12 6.19
CA ASP A 31 9.84 -9.21 7.25
C ASP A 31 9.92 -10.61 7.90
N PRO A 32 10.31 -10.70 9.19
CA PRO A 32 10.39 -11.96 9.91
C PRO A 32 9.04 -12.68 10.07
N GLU A 33 7.91 -11.99 9.92
CA GLU A 33 6.57 -12.53 10.17
C GLU A 33 5.83 -12.95 8.89
N SER A 34 6.35 -12.60 7.70
CA SER A 34 5.62 -12.77 6.43
C SER A 34 5.52 -14.21 5.91
N GLY A 35 5.82 -15.23 6.73
CA GLY A 35 5.59 -16.65 6.42
C GLY A 35 6.28 -17.21 5.16
N GLY A 36 7.37 -16.58 4.68
CA GLY A 36 8.06 -16.94 3.43
C GLY A 36 9.56 -16.64 3.45
N ASP A 37 10.21 -16.58 2.29
CA ASP A 37 11.67 -16.38 2.22
C ASP A 37 12.15 -15.02 2.74
N ALA A 38 11.28 -14.01 2.75
CA ALA A 38 11.52 -12.71 3.40
C ALA A 38 11.72 -12.84 4.93
N ALA A 39 11.07 -13.84 5.55
CA ALA A 39 11.28 -14.19 6.95
C ALA A 39 12.55 -15.01 7.18
N ARG A 40 12.98 -15.77 6.16
CA ARG A 40 14.16 -16.63 6.24
C ARG A 40 15.47 -15.91 6.03
N VAL A 41 15.47 -14.70 5.45
CA VAL A 41 16.66 -13.87 5.23
C VAL A 41 17.47 -13.68 6.52
N PHE A 42 16.80 -13.48 7.67
CA PHE A 42 17.46 -13.33 8.97
C PHE A 42 18.19 -14.60 9.43
N TYR A 43 17.65 -15.79 9.14
CA TYR A 43 18.26 -17.06 9.52
C TYR A 43 19.45 -17.42 8.64
N VAL A 44 19.44 -17.02 7.36
CA VAL A 44 20.50 -17.36 6.41
C VAL A 44 21.59 -16.29 6.29
N ALA A 45 21.38 -15.11 6.86
CA ALA A 45 22.36 -14.03 6.87
C ALA A 45 23.69 -14.51 7.47
N LEU A 46 24.72 -14.58 6.64
CA LEU A 46 25.99 -15.23 6.96
C LEU A 46 26.84 -14.41 7.95
N THR A 47 26.85 -13.08 7.80
CA THR A 47 27.71 -12.16 8.56
C THR A 47 26.95 -11.42 9.67
N PRO A 48 27.59 -11.14 10.83
CA PRO A 48 27.03 -10.26 11.87
C PRO A 48 26.65 -8.88 11.36
N GLU A 49 27.45 -8.33 10.45
CA GLU A 49 27.25 -7.03 9.80
C GLU A 49 25.97 -7.02 8.96
N LEU A 50 25.74 -8.08 8.17
CA LEU A 50 24.51 -8.24 7.41
C LEU A 50 23.29 -8.44 8.30
N ARG A 51 23.39 -9.21 9.39
CA ARG A 51 22.29 -9.36 10.35
C ARG A 51 21.93 -8.02 11.00
N ARG A 52 22.93 -7.20 11.32
CA ARG A 52 22.73 -5.84 11.84
C ARG A 52 22.09 -4.94 10.80
N MET A 53 22.59 -4.95 9.56
CA MET A 53 22.02 -4.19 8.43
C MET A 53 20.56 -4.59 8.17
N LEU A 54 20.24 -5.88 8.10
CA LEU A 54 18.88 -6.37 7.88
C LEU A 54 17.93 -5.97 9.03
N ARG A 55 18.41 -5.95 10.28
CA ARG A 55 17.63 -5.46 11.43
C ARG A 55 17.41 -3.95 11.35
N GLU A 56 18.44 -3.17 11.09
CA GLU A 56 18.34 -1.71 10.88
C GLU A 56 17.39 -1.39 9.70
N TRP A 57 17.47 -2.16 8.61
CA TRP A 57 16.60 -2.00 7.44
C TRP A 57 15.16 -2.47 7.70
N SER A 58 14.94 -3.51 8.50
CA SER A 58 13.60 -3.96 8.94
C SER A 58 12.96 -2.97 9.91
N LEU A 59 13.74 -2.34 10.81
CA LEU A 59 13.27 -1.24 11.65
C LEU A 59 12.93 0.00 10.81
N SER A 60 13.66 0.25 9.72
CA SER A 60 13.30 1.29 8.74
C SER A 60 12.16 0.89 7.78
N ALA A 61 11.48 -0.25 7.97
CA ALA A 61 10.38 -0.68 7.09
C ALA A 61 9.23 0.34 7.09
N ALA A 62 9.00 1.05 8.20
CA ALA A 62 8.07 2.18 8.26
C ALA A 62 8.47 3.35 7.33
N THR A 63 9.76 3.53 7.03
CA THR A 63 10.24 4.57 6.11
C THR A 63 10.19 4.18 4.64
N ARG A 64 9.87 2.91 4.32
CA ARG A 64 9.78 2.43 2.92
C ARG A 64 8.41 1.95 2.50
N ASP A 65 7.51 1.74 3.45
CA ASP A 65 6.12 1.59 3.14
C ASP A 65 5.50 2.97 2.90
N PRO A 66 5.05 3.29 1.68
CA PRO A 66 4.56 4.64 1.41
C PRO A 66 3.24 4.96 2.12
N PHE A 67 2.46 3.96 2.54
CA PHE A 67 1.27 4.17 3.37
C PHE A 67 1.67 4.50 4.82
N LEU A 68 2.58 3.74 5.43
CA LEU A 68 3.06 4.04 6.79
C LEU A 68 3.82 5.37 6.88
N ASP A 69 4.47 5.78 5.78
CA ASP A 69 5.15 7.07 5.71
C ASP A 69 4.17 8.26 5.83
N ILE A 70 2.93 8.11 5.39
CA ILE A 70 1.87 9.13 5.57
C ILE A 70 1.57 9.30 7.06
N LEU A 71 1.36 8.19 7.78
CA LEU A 71 1.13 8.21 9.22
C LEU A 71 2.33 8.83 9.96
N ARG A 72 3.54 8.43 9.60
CA ARG A 72 4.77 8.98 10.18
C ARG A 72 4.87 10.48 9.98
N LYS A 73 4.58 10.98 8.77
CA LYS A 73 4.61 12.42 8.45
C LYS A 73 3.50 13.21 9.15
N ALA A 74 2.36 12.58 9.42
CA ALA A 74 1.26 13.20 10.14
C ALA A 74 1.57 13.41 11.64
N PHE A 75 2.51 12.66 12.22
CA PHE A 75 2.88 12.88 13.62
C PHE A 75 3.52 14.27 13.80
N ASN A 76 2.95 15.06 14.71
CA ASN A 76 3.35 16.43 14.99
C ASN A 76 3.28 17.39 13.78
N ASP A 77 2.46 17.06 12.77
CA ASP A 77 2.14 17.98 11.68
C ASP A 77 0.89 18.81 12.03
N PRO A 78 0.95 20.16 12.00
CA PRO A 78 -0.17 21.01 12.36
C PRO A 78 -1.26 21.11 11.29
N THR A 79 -1.00 20.69 10.05
CA THR A 79 -1.87 21.01 8.88
C THR A 79 -3.29 20.48 9.02
N HIS A 80 -3.43 19.29 9.59
CA HIS A 80 -4.70 18.55 9.71
C HIS A 80 -4.95 18.03 11.12
N ALA A 81 -4.20 18.53 12.09
CA ALA A 81 -4.39 18.14 13.47
C ALA A 81 -5.73 18.67 13.99
N ASP A 82 -6.49 17.81 14.65
CA ASP A 82 -7.75 18.15 15.34
C ASP A 82 -7.54 18.31 16.86
N CYS A 83 -6.38 17.87 17.36
CA CYS A 83 -6.00 17.98 18.75
C CYS A 83 -4.50 18.19 18.93
N PHE A 84 -4.11 18.62 20.12
CA PHE A 84 -2.70 18.77 20.49
C PHE A 84 -2.48 18.41 21.96
N THR A 85 -1.22 18.22 22.33
CA THR A 85 -0.80 18.19 23.74
C THR A 85 0.36 19.14 23.98
N MET A 86 0.59 19.50 25.25
CA MET A 86 1.73 20.30 25.68
C MET A 86 2.72 19.41 26.42
N ILE A 87 3.93 19.27 25.88
CA ILE A 87 5.01 18.50 26.49
C ILE A 87 6.22 19.42 26.59
N GLU A 88 6.71 19.65 27.82
CA GLU A 88 7.82 20.58 28.11
C GLU A 88 7.63 22.01 27.57
N GLY A 89 6.38 22.44 27.37
CA GLY A 89 6.05 23.75 26.80
C GLY A 89 6.01 23.80 25.27
N GLU A 90 6.28 22.69 24.58
CA GLU A 90 6.11 22.53 23.14
C GLU A 90 4.75 21.91 22.81
N LYS A 91 4.12 22.41 21.73
CA LYS A 91 2.90 21.84 21.17
C LYS A 91 3.26 20.60 20.34
N ILE A 92 2.64 19.47 20.65
CA ILE A 92 2.65 18.28 19.79
C ILE A 92 1.29 18.12 19.14
N HIS A 93 1.23 18.20 17.82
CA HIS A 93 0.02 18.10 17.02
C HIS A 93 -0.37 16.63 16.77
N LEU A 94 -1.66 16.32 16.93
CA LEU A 94 -2.19 14.96 16.94
C LEU A 94 -3.55 14.88 16.21
N HIS A 95 -3.99 13.64 15.95
CA HIS A 95 -5.24 13.30 15.28
C HIS A 95 -6.05 12.38 16.22
N TYR A 96 -7.25 12.81 16.59
CA TYR A 96 -8.10 12.13 17.55
C TYR A 96 -8.46 10.73 17.05
N MET A 97 -8.73 10.58 15.75
CA MET A 97 -9.00 9.28 15.14
C MET A 97 -7.91 8.25 15.46
N LEU A 98 -6.63 8.63 15.31
CA LEU A 98 -5.50 7.75 15.55
C LEU A 98 -5.32 7.46 17.04
N LEU A 99 -5.50 8.48 17.90
CA LEU A 99 -5.52 8.27 19.35
C LEU A 99 -6.62 7.29 19.73
N TYR A 100 -7.83 7.44 19.21
CA TYR A 100 -8.95 6.57 19.54
C TYR A 100 -8.75 5.14 19.04
N ALA A 101 -8.29 4.97 17.80
CA ALA A 101 -8.05 3.66 17.22
C ALA A 101 -6.93 2.89 17.96
N ARG A 102 -5.85 3.58 18.32
CA ARG A 102 -4.62 2.94 18.85
C ARG A 102 -4.53 2.96 20.37
N CYS A 103 -5.16 3.95 21.01
CA CYS A 103 -5.17 4.12 22.46
C CYS A 103 -6.45 4.83 22.97
N PRO A 104 -7.59 4.12 23.06
CA PRO A 104 -8.85 4.70 23.54
C PRO A 104 -8.74 5.42 24.90
N ARG A 105 -7.82 4.96 25.76
CA ARG A 105 -7.57 5.59 27.07
C ARG A 105 -7.01 7.01 26.93
N LEU A 106 -6.11 7.25 25.98
CA LEU A 106 -5.60 8.60 25.70
C LEU A 106 -6.66 9.45 25.01
N ALA A 107 -7.42 8.89 24.06
CA ALA A 107 -8.49 9.63 23.40
C ALA A 107 -9.54 10.17 24.39
N ASN A 108 -9.87 9.41 25.43
CA ASN A 108 -10.79 9.84 26.49
C ASN A 108 -10.24 10.97 27.40
N LEU A 109 -8.96 11.34 27.27
CA LEU A 109 -8.35 12.47 27.97
C LEU A 109 -8.29 13.74 27.11
N VAL A 110 -8.81 13.68 25.89
CA VAL A 110 -8.95 14.84 25.03
C VAL A 110 -10.18 15.63 25.47
N GLU A 111 -9.97 16.92 25.75
CA GLU A 111 -11.02 17.84 26.17
C GLU A 111 -11.21 18.94 25.12
N ASP A 112 -12.47 19.28 24.83
CA ASP A 112 -12.82 20.42 23.98
C ASP A 112 -12.42 21.75 24.61
N GLY A 113 -12.19 22.76 23.77
CA GLY A 113 -11.88 24.13 24.22
C GLY A 113 -10.39 24.39 24.50
N GLY A 114 -9.51 23.77 23.71
CA GLY A 114 -8.09 24.09 23.67
C GLY A 114 -7.79 25.40 22.91
N ASP A 115 -6.53 25.57 22.54
CA ASP A 115 -6.04 26.74 21.80
C ASP A 115 -6.36 26.63 20.29
N GLU A 116 -6.59 27.76 19.63
CA GLU A 116 -6.78 27.85 18.16
C GLU A 116 -7.90 26.97 17.58
N GLY A 117 -8.89 26.58 18.41
CA GLY A 117 -9.99 25.71 17.98
C GLY A 117 -9.68 24.21 17.99
N LEU A 118 -8.47 23.83 18.44
CA LEU A 118 -8.07 22.44 18.61
C LEU A 118 -8.50 21.90 19.97
N ALA A 119 -8.82 20.62 20.05
CA ALA A 119 -9.01 19.94 21.33
C ALA A 119 -7.65 19.69 22.01
N GLN A 120 -7.63 19.63 23.35
CA GLN A 120 -6.38 19.43 24.09
C GLN A 120 -6.36 18.07 24.77
N LEU A 121 -5.37 17.24 24.44
CA LEU A 121 -5.01 16.04 25.18
C LEU A 121 -4.29 16.44 26.47
N ARG A 122 -4.96 16.28 27.61
CA ARG A 122 -4.40 16.62 28.93
C ARG A 122 -3.75 15.40 29.56
N LEU A 123 -2.44 15.34 29.43
CA LEU A 123 -1.64 14.27 30.00
C LEU A 123 -1.42 14.52 31.51
N PRO A 124 -1.63 13.51 32.38
CA PRO A 124 -1.34 13.62 33.81
C PRO A 124 0.17 13.48 34.10
N VAL A 125 1.01 14.24 33.40
CA VAL A 125 2.47 14.15 33.49
C VAL A 125 2.99 15.19 34.49
N SER A 126 3.72 14.74 35.50
CA SER A 126 4.20 15.58 36.61
C SER A 126 5.69 15.93 36.54
N HIS A 127 6.48 15.22 35.71
CA HIS A 127 7.94 15.31 35.67
C HIS A 127 8.49 15.29 34.23
N ALA A 128 9.70 15.84 34.04
CA ALA A 128 10.33 16.02 32.73
C ALA A 128 10.72 14.69 32.04
N GLU A 129 11.20 13.69 32.78
CA GLU A 129 11.58 12.39 32.19
C GLU A 129 10.38 11.66 31.58
N SER A 130 9.23 11.69 32.28
CA SER A 130 7.94 11.21 31.78
C SER A 130 7.48 11.94 30.51
N SER A 131 7.97 13.16 30.26
CA SER A 131 7.60 13.99 29.10
C SER A 131 8.23 13.45 27.81
N LYS A 132 9.53 13.12 27.83
CA LYS A 132 10.22 12.50 26.68
C LYS A 132 9.64 11.14 26.33
N ILE A 133 9.37 10.31 27.34
CA ILE A 133 8.78 8.98 27.14
C ILE A 133 7.38 9.10 26.54
N MET A 134 6.59 10.07 27.00
CA MET A 134 5.28 10.33 26.45
C MET A 134 5.34 10.73 24.97
N SER A 135 6.27 11.60 24.58
CA SER A 135 6.47 11.94 23.16
C SER A 135 6.78 10.69 22.33
N SER A 136 7.67 9.82 22.81
CA SER A 136 7.99 8.56 22.12
C SER A 136 6.80 7.58 22.07
N LEU A 137 5.95 7.54 23.12
CA LEU A 137 4.73 6.75 23.11
C LEU A 137 3.70 7.28 22.11
N LEU A 138 3.54 8.61 22.02
CA LEU A 138 2.66 9.23 21.03
C LEU A 138 3.16 8.97 19.60
N GLU A 139 4.46 9.08 19.35
CA GLU A 139 5.07 8.74 18.05
C GLU A 139 4.86 7.26 17.70
N TYR A 140 4.97 6.35 18.68
CA TYR A 140 4.67 4.92 18.50
C TYR A 140 3.23 4.67 18.05
N LEU A 141 2.24 5.49 18.43
CA LEU A 141 0.87 5.32 17.95
C LEU A 141 0.75 5.49 16.43
N TYR A 142 1.56 6.36 15.84
CA TYR A 142 1.59 6.65 14.40
C TYR A 142 2.51 5.71 13.63
N THR A 143 3.65 5.35 14.23
CA THR A 143 4.72 4.63 13.53
C THR A 143 4.71 3.13 13.81
N GLY A 144 4.10 2.70 14.92
CA GLY A 144 4.20 1.34 15.43
C GLY A 144 5.61 0.99 15.93
N VAL A 145 6.54 1.94 15.97
CA VAL A 145 7.94 1.72 16.34
C VAL A 145 8.25 2.45 17.64
N PHE A 146 8.93 1.76 18.55
CA PHE A 146 9.43 2.35 19.80
C PHE A 146 10.87 1.91 20.02
N GLU A 147 11.76 2.88 20.22
CA GLU A 147 13.19 2.64 20.39
C GLU A 147 13.73 3.35 21.61
N THR A 148 14.52 2.64 22.42
CA THR A 148 15.28 3.23 23.51
C THR A 148 16.56 2.45 23.82
N ARG A 149 17.59 3.17 24.24
CA ARG A 149 18.87 2.62 24.69
C ARG A 149 19.07 2.81 26.20
N GLU A 150 18.11 3.42 26.87
CA GLU A 150 18.17 3.78 28.27
C GLU A 150 17.27 2.83 29.06
N PHE A 151 17.86 2.06 29.98
CA PHE A 151 17.14 1.07 30.78
C PHE A 151 16.01 1.72 31.60
N ASP A 152 16.30 2.86 32.23
CA ASP A 152 15.33 3.58 33.07
C ASP A 152 14.14 4.10 32.24
N MET A 153 14.39 4.63 31.03
CA MET A 153 13.31 5.03 30.12
C MET A 153 12.47 3.84 29.67
N ALA A 154 13.08 2.68 29.40
CA ALA A 154 12.34 1.47 29.04
C ALA A 154 11.45 0.98 30.19
N ALA A 155 11.94 1.04 31.43
CA ALA A 155 11.18 0.66 32.62
C ALA A 155 9.96 1.58 32.83
N GLU A 156 10.14 2.89 32.74
CA GLU A 156 9.02 3.83 32.86
C GLU A 156 8.06 3.74 31.66
N ALA A 157 8.57 3.55 30.44
CA ALA A 157 7.74 3.29 29.26
C ALA A 157 6.89 2.02 29.43
N ALA A 158 7.42 0.96 30.06
CA ALA A 158 6.68 -0.27 30.32
C ALA A 158 5.50 -0.02 31.28
N HIS A 159 5.72 0.79 32.32
CA HIS A 159 4.66 1.19 33.26
C HIS A 159 3.57 2.03 32.59
N LEU A 160 3.96 3.01 31.76
CA LEU A 160 3.01 3.83 31.02
C LEU A 160 2.26 3.02 29.97
N ALA A 161 2.93 2.11 29.24
CA ALA A 161 2.30 1.22 28.29
C ALA A 161 1.24 0.34 28.97
N LEU A 162 1.53 -0.22 30.15
CA LEU A 162 0.53 -0.93 30.95
C LEU A 162 -0.62 -0.02 31.35
N TYR A 163 -0.32 1.18 31.86
CA TYR A 163 -1.33 2.15 32.28
C TYR A 163 -2.27 2.54 31.12
N TYR A 164 -1.75 2.79 29.92
CA TYR A 164 -2.56 3.13 28.75
C TYR A 164 -3.10 1.92 27.99
N ASN A 165 -2.89 0.70 28.51
CA ASN A 165 -3.35 -0.56 27.92
C ASN A 165 -2.75 -0.87 26.53
N LEU A 166 -1.50 -0.44 26.30
CA LEU A 166 -0.68 -0.78 25.14
C LEU A 166 0.03 -2.12 25.37
N LYS A 167 -0.74 -3.22 25.32
CA LYS A 167 -0.30 -4.55 25.76
C LYS A 167 0.91 -5.10 24.99
N SER A 168 0.96 -4.94 23.66
CA SER A 168 2.06 -5.45 22.82
C SER A 168 3.39 -4.79 23.20
N LEU A 169 3.38 -3.45 23.26
CA LEU A 169 4.53 -2.65 23.64
C LEU A 169 4.98 -2.97 25.08
N HIS A 170 4.02 -3.06 26.03
CA HIS A 170 4.32 -3.42 27.42
C HIS A 170 5.04 -4.77 27.53
N GLY A 171 4.51 -5.82 26.90
CA GLY A 171 5.13 -7.15 26.93
C GLY A 171 6.53 -7.14 26.33
N THR A 172 6.73 -6.44 25.21
CA THR A 172 8.05 -6.37 24.56
C THR A 172 9.08 -5.62 25.41
N LEU A 173 8.66 -4.55 26.08
CA LEU A 173 9.51 -3.80 27.00
C LEU A 173 9.87 -4.64 28.23
N GLU A 174 8.90 -5.33 28.85
CA GLU A 174 9.18 -6.23 29.99
C GLU A 174 10.15 -7.35 29.59
N ASP A 175 9.92 -8.02 28.46
CA ASP A 175 10.83 -9.05 27.95
C ASP A 175 12.24 -8.52 27.72
N ALA A 176 12.40 -7.28 27.24
CA ALA A 176 13.71 -6.66 27.03
C ALA A 176 14.42 -6.34 28.36
N LEU A 177 13.68 -5.82 29.35
CA LEU A 177 14.20 -5.52 30.67
C LEU A 177 14.64 -6.79 31.41
N GLU A 178 13.83 -7.84 31.40
CA GLU A 178 14.13 -9.13 32.02
C GLU A 178 15.36 -9.81 31.40
N ARG A 179 15.46 -9.79 30.07
CA ARG A 179 16.62 -10.32 29.34
C ARG A 179 17.91 -9.61 29.75
N TYR A 180 17.88 -8.28 29.85
CA TYR A 180 19.04 -7.48 30.25
C TYR A 180 19.48 -7.77 31.69
N LEU A 181 18.53 -7.80 32.63
CA LEU A 181 18.82 -8.12 34.04
C LEU A 181 19.41 -9.53 34.20
N SER A 182 18.88 -10.50 33.46
CA SER A 182 19.37 -11.88 33.46
C SER A 182 20.81 -11.99 32.93
N GLN A 183 21.12 -11.27 31.84
CA GLN A 183 22.48 -11.23 31.27
C GLN A 183 23.47 -10.53 32.21
N SER A 184 23.09 -9.38 32.77
CA SER A 184 23.92 -8.64 33.72
C SER A 184 24.29 -9.49 34.94
N GLN A 185 23.35 -10.26 35.49
CA GLN A 185 23.63 -11.18 36.60
C GLN A 185 24.60 -12.31 36.20
N ALA A 186 24.46 -12.87 34.98
CA ALA A 186 25.36 -13.91 34.47
C ALA A 186 26.78 -13.40 34.18
N GLU A 187 26.91 -12.19 33.65
CA GLU A 187 28.19 -11.56 33.28
C GLU A 187 28.96 -11.03 34.50
N THR A 188 28.24 -10.57 35.53
CA THR A 188 28.83 -10.22 36.84
C THR A 188 29.55 -11.42 37.48
N LEU A 189 29.10 -12.65 37.21
CA LEU A 189 29.76 -13.88 37.66
C LEU A 189 31.00 -14.26 36.81
N LEU A 190 31.12 -13.71 35.60
CA LEU A 190 32.15 -14.06 34.60
C LEU A 190 33.19 -12.95 34.36
N LEU A 191 33.13 -11.82 35.09
CA LEU A 191 34.04 -10.66 34.96
C LEU A 191 34.12 -10.08 33.53
N SER A 192 33.03 -10.13 32.76
CA SER A 192 32.94 -9.49 31.44
C SER A 192 32.24 -8.13 31.53
N GLU A 193 32.51 -7.23 30.57
CA GLU A 193 31.78 -5.96 30.43
C GLU A 193 30.29 -6.23 30.16
N VAL A 194 29.41 -5.62 30.96
CA VAL A 194 27.95 -5.69 30.76
C VAL A 194 27.62 -5.04 29.41
N GLY A 195 26.92 -5.76 28.54
CA GLY A 195 26.45 -5.22 27.26
C GLY A 195 25.61 -3.94 27.45
N ARG A 196 25.59 -3.03 26.47
CA ARG A 196 24.72 -1.83 26.54
C ARG A 196 23.25 -2.23 26.34
N PHE A 197 22.35 -1.71 27.17
CA PHE A 197 20.91 -1.91 27.03
C PHE A 197 20.40 -1.36 25.68
N ARG A 198 19.47 -2.09 25.07
CA ARG A 198 18.78 -1.69 23.84
C ARG A 198 17.43 -2.39 23.75
N CYS A 199 16.38 -1.62 23.49
CA CYS A 199 15.06 -2.12 23.15
C CYS A 199 14.59 -1.42 21.88
N ASP A 200 14.44 -2.20 20.80
CA ASP A 200 13.79 -1.75 19.57
C ASP A 200 12.57 -2.63 19.34
N THR A 201 11.39 -2.02 19.30
CA THR A 201 10.10 -2.70 19.13
C THR A 201 9.41 -2.18 17.89
N SER A 202 8.76 -3.07 17.14
CA SER A 202 8.07 -2.76 15.88
C SER A 202 6.76 -3.55 15.81
N ASP A 203 5.65 -2.90 16.15
CA ASP A 203 4.28 -3.43 16.12
C ASP A 203 3.55 -3.01 14.82
N LEU A 204 4.23 -3.09 13.67
CA LEU A 204 3.68 -2.67 12.37
C LEU A 204 2.46 -3.49 11.95
N SER A 205 2.41 -4.77 12.29
CA SER A 205 1.27 -5.65 12.03
C SER A 205 0.02 -5.19 12.81
N LEU A 206 0.20 -4.84 14.09
CA LEU A 206 -0.88 -4.27 14.92
C LEU A 206 -1.31 -2.89 14.40
N LEU A 207 -0.38 -2.03 14.02
CA LEU A 207 -0.70 -0.73 13.40
C LEU A 207 -1.57 -0.92 12.14
N ARG A 208 -1.19 -1.84 11.25
CA ARG A 208 -1.99 -2.16 10.05
C ARG A 208 -3.35 -2.73 10.38
N GLN A 209 -3.45 -3.55 11.43
CA GLN A 209 -4.72 -4.09 11.89
C GLN A 209 -5.66 -2.96 12.35
N ASP A 210 -5.14 -2.01 13.12
CA ASP A 210 -5.94 -0.87 13.58
C ASP A 210 -6.35 0.05 12.43
N MET A 211 -5.45 0.27 11.46
CA MET A 211 -5.78 0.99 10.23
C MET A 211 -6.80 0.25 9.35
N THR A 212 -6.76 -1.08 9.34
CA THR A 212 -7.78 -1.91 8.66
C THR A 212 -9.15 -1.76 9.33
N ASN A 213 -9.19 -1.69 10.66
CA ASN A 213 -10.43 -1.44 11.40
C ASN A 213 -10.99 -0.05 11.09
N LEU A 214 -10.12 0.98 11.03
CA LEU A 214 -10.51 2.31 10.59
C LEU A 214 -11.03 2.31 9.15
N ALA A 215 -10.33 1.64 8.23
CA ALA A 215 -10.74 1.54 6.83
C ALA A 215 -12.17 0.99 6.68
N ARG A 216 -12.56 -0.04 7.46
CA ARG A 216 -13.94 -0.55 7.47
C ARG A 216 -14.97 0.52 7.88
N LEU A 217 -14.66 1.29 8.91
CA LEU A 217 -15.54 2.36 9.39
C LEU A 217 -15.65 3.48 8.36
N MET A 218 -14.51 3.94 7.83
CA MET A 218 -14.46 5.10 6.95
C MET A 218 -14.99 4.81 5.54
N SER A 219 -14.95 3.55 5.08
CA SER A 219 -15.56 3.14 3.82
C SER A 219 -17.06 2.87 3.91
N THR A 220 -17.65 2.88 5.11
CA THR A 220 -19.10 2.69 5.28
C THR A 220 -19.83 3.99 4.93
N SER A 221 -20.80 3.93 4.02
CA SER A 221 -21.63 5.09 3.68
C SER A 221 -22.47 5.51 4.89
N HIS A 222 -22.77 6.80 5.00
CA HIS A 222 -23.63 7.36 6.05
C HIS A 222 -24.98 6.65 6.17
N ALA A 223 -25.54 6.19 5.04
CA ALA A 223 -26.82 5.48 5.00
C ALA A 223 -26.75 4.05 5.59
N ASP A 224 -25.56 3.45 5.66
CA ASP A 224 -25.35 2.06 6.03
C ASP A 224 -24.92 1.87 7.50
N PHE A 225 -24.80 2.96 8.27
CA PHE A 225 -24.51 2.88 9.70
C PHE A 225 -25.73 2.48 10.51
N ASP A 226 -25.69 1.29 11.10
CA ASP A 226 -26.71 0.82 12.06
C ASP A 226 -26.59 1.53 13.43
N ASP A 227 -25.37 1.84 13.88
CA ASP A 227 -25.10 2.44 15.18
C ASP A 227 -24.79 3.94 15.08
N LEU A 228 -25.74 4.77 15.53
CA LEU A 228 -25.60 6.22 15.56
C LEU A 228 -24.42 6.70 16.43
N SER A 229 -24.01 5.93 17.44
CA SER A 229 -22.90 6.32 18.31
C SER A 229 -21.56 6.22 17.59
N THR A 230 -21.38 5.17 16.79
CA THR A 230 -20.22 4.98 15.92
C THR A 230 -20.23 5.96 14.76
N PHE A 231 -21.39 6.18 14.14
CA PHE A 231 -21.53 7.18 13.08
C PHE A 231 -21.17 8.59 13.57
N SER A 232 -21.72 9.01 14.72
CA SER A 232 -21.41 10.31 15.31
C SER A 232 -19.92 10.51 15.54
N LYS A 233 -19.20 9.44 15.92
CA LYS A 233 -17.75 9.47 16.11
C LYS A 233 -17.02 9.64 14.79
N VAL A 234 -17.36 8.85 13.77
CA VAL A 234 -16.77 8.96 12.43
C VAL A 234 -16.89 10.38 11.88
N VAL A 235 -18.08 10.99 12.00
CA VAL A 235 -18.29 12.39 11.59
C VAL A 235 -17.46 13.34 12.43
N GLN A 236 -17.43 13.18 13.76
CA GLN A 236 -16.65 14.05 14.66
C GLN A 236 -15.15 14.00 14.36
N TRP A 237 -14.63 12.84 13.95
CA TRP A 237 -13.21 12.64 13.68
C TRP A 237 -12.79 13.12 12.29
N SER A 238 -13.75 13.46 11.44
CA SER A 238 -13.51 13.77 10.03
C SER A 238 -13.46 15.28 9.81
N ASP A 239 -12.64 15.69 8.87
CA ASP A 239 -12.43 17.07 8.46
C ASP A 239 -12.84 17.31 6.99
N THR A 240 -13.22 16.26 6.24
CA THR A 240 -13.79 16.40 4.90
C THR A 240 -14.95 15.44 4.64
N THR A 241 -15.84 15.82 3.73
CA THR A 241 -16.95 14.97 3.26
C THR A 241 -16.80 14.65 1.78
N VAL A 242 -17.15 13.44 1.39
CA VAL A 242 -17.20 13.01 -0.01
C VAL A 242 -18.59 12.50 -0.34
N VAL A 243 -19.12 12.93 -1.48
CA VAL A 243 -20.42 12.50 -2.00
C VAL A 243 -20.23 11.80 -3.34
N CYS A 244 -20.96 10.71 -3.54
CA CYS A 244 -21.06 10.03 -4.82
C CYS A 244 -22.48 9.49 -5.00
N SER A 245 -23.19 10.03 -5.97
CA SER A 245 -24.62 9.78 -6.18
C SER A 245 -25.40 10.09 -4.89
N ASP A 246 -26.15 9.12 -4.35
CA ASP A 246 -26.96 9.30 -3.13
C ASP A 246 -26.22 8.91 -1.84
N SER A 247 -24.93 8.54 -1.94
CA SER A 247 -24.12 8.08 -0.81
C SER A 247 -23.10 9.14 -0.37
N THR A 248 -22.81 9.16 0.93
CA THR A 248 -21.93 10.15 1.56
C THR A 248 -20.96 9.46 2.52
N TRP A 249 -19.73 9.93 2.57
CA TRP A 249 -18.67 9.46 3.47
C TRP A 249 -18.01 10.65 4.15
N SER A 250 -17.61 10.47 5.40
CA SER A 250 -16.78 11.42 6.14
C SER A 250 -15.38 10.87 6.23
N LEU A 251 -14.36 11.66 5.87
CA LEU A 251 -12.97 11.23 5.72
C LEU A 251 -12.00 12.20 6.41
N ASN A 252 -10.73 11.80 6.46
CA ASN A 252 -9.61 12.55 7.05
C ASN A 252 -8.66 13.04 5.97
N MET A 253 -8.50 14.36 5.87
CA MET A 253 -7.69 15.03 4.87
C MET A 253 -6.23 14.58 4.92
N PHE A 254 -5.64 14.43 6.12
CA PHE A 254 -4.24 14.00 6.23
C PHE A 254 -3.95 12.65 5.56
N LEU A 255 -4.93 11.74 5.54
CA LEU A 255 -4.82 10.46 4.84
C LEU A 255 -5.10 10.61 3.35
N VAL A 256 -6.27 11.13 2.97
CA VAL A 256 -6.67 11.15 1.56
C VAL A 256 -5.79 12.09 0.73
N CYS A 257 -5.34 13.22 1.28
CA CYS A 257 -4.40 14.12 0.63
C CYS A 257 -2.98 13.53 0.58
N GLY A 258 -2.59 12.73 1.56
CA GLY A 258 -1.32 11.99 1.54
C GLY A 258 -1.27 10.90 0.46
N GLN A 259 -2.43 10.43 -0.02
CA GLN A 259 -2.55 9.37 -1.02
C GLN A 259 -2.82 9.89 -2.44
N SER A 260 -3.38 11.09 -2.58
CA SER A 260 -3.84 11.63 -3.87
C SER A 260 -3.52 13.11 -4.02
N ASP A 261 -2.81 13.43 -5.11
CA ASP A 261 -2.49 14.80 -5.51
C ASP A 261 -3.75 15.60 -5.86
N TYR A 262 -4.81 14.93 -6.33
CA TYR A 262 -6.11 15.56 -6.57
C TYR A 262 -6.73 16.03 -5.25
N PHE A 263 -6.85 15.14 -4.26
CA PHE A 263 -7.40 15.49 -2.94
C PHE A 263 -6.59 16.62 -2.30
N SER A 264 -5.26 16.52 -2.32
CA SER A 264 -4.37 17.57 -1.83
C SER A 264 -4.64 18.91 -2.54
N SER A 265 -4.68 18.92 -3.87
CA SER A 265 -4.92 20.15 -4.63
C SER A 265 -6.31 20.74 -4.41
N ALA A 266 -7.34 19.89 -4.29
CA ALA A 266 -8.74 20.32 -4.18
C ALA A 266 -9.07 20.82 -2.77
N LEU A 267 -8.60 20.13 -1.72
CA LEU A 267 -8.95 20.41 -0.33
C LEU A 267 -7.99 21.39 0.36
N LEU A 268 -6.73 21.48 -0.09
CA LEU A 268 -5.76 22.43 0.47
C LEU A 268 -5.55 23.68 -0.39
N GLY A 269 -6.14 23.70 -1.60
CA GLY A 269 -6.03 24.80 -2.55
C GLY A 269 -7.01 25.95 -2.29
N GLY A 270 -7.09 26.87 -3.25
CA GLY A 270 -8.04 28.01 -3.19
C GLY A 270 -9.43 27.71 -3.77
N PHE A 271 -9.78 26.43 -3.96
CA PHE A 271 -11.02 26.01 -4.61
C PHE A 271 -12.21 26.01 -3.65
N ARG A 272 -13.43 25.81 -4.17
CA ARG A 272 -14.65 25.78 -3.35
C ARG A 272 -14.67 24.58 -2.42
N GLU A 273 -14.16 23.46 -2.90
CA GLU A 273 -14.01 22.18 -2.22
C GLU A 273 -13.22 22.33 -0.92
N SER A 274 -12.18 23.18 -0.90
CA SER A 274 -11.44 23.52 0.31
C SER A 274 -12.28 24.31 1.32
N GLN A 275 -13.05 25.29 0.85
CA GLN A 275 -13.91 26.13 1.70
C GLN A 275 -15.07 25.34 2.31
N ASP A 276 -15.69 24.49 1.50
CA ASP A 276 -16.84 23.66 1.86
C ASP A 276 -16.38 22.36 2.56
N SER A 277 -15.08 22.05 2.52
CA SER A 277 -14.49 20.77 2.97
C SER A 277 -15.27 19.56 2.43
N MET A 278 -15.64 19.65 1.16
CA MET A 278 -16.56 18.73 0.52
C MET A 278 -16.19 18.50 -0.95
N LEU A 279 -16.22 17.24 -1.36
CA LEU A 279 -15.99 16.79 -2.73
C LEU A 279 -17.19 16.02 -3.25
N ASP A 280 -17.61 16.34 -4.47
CA ASP A 280 -18.68 15.63 -5.18
C ASP A 280 -18.12 14.88 -6.39
N PHE A 281 -18.14 13.54 -6.31
CA PHE A 281 -17.71 12.64 -7.37
C PHE A 281 -18.87 12.10 -8.23
N SER A 282 -20.09 12.58 -8.03
CA SER A 282 -21.29 12.09 -8.75
C SER A 282 -21.19 12.22 -10.27
N HIS A 283 -20.36 13.13 -10.77
CA HIS A 283 -20.11 13.33 -12.21
C HIS A 283 -18.91 12.56 -12.76
N LEU A 284 -18.07 11.97 -11.90
CA LEU A 284 -16.79 11.37 -12.27
C LEU A 284 -16.87 9.86 -12.57
N VAL A 285 -18.09 9.29 -12.57
CA VAL A 285 -18.35 7.89 -12.92
C VAL A 285 -17.64 6.84 -12.03
N PRO A 286 -17.50 6.98 -10.70
CA PRO A 286 -17.37 5.80 -9.87
C PRO A 286 -18.76 5.25 -9.50
N SER A 287 -18.91 3.94 -9.54
CA SER A 287 -19.92 3.27 -8.72
C SER A 287 -19.64 3.55 -7.24
N THR A 288 -20.67 3.53 -6.39
CA THR A 288 -20.51 3.68 -4.93
C THR A 288 -19.56 2.63 -4.35
N ASP A 289 -19.52 1.46 -4.98
CA ASP A 289 -18.64 0.36 -4.62
C ASP A 289 -17.18 0.70 -4.92
N ALA A 290 -16.90 1.33 -6.07
CA ALA A 290 -15.56 1.76 -6.41
C ALA A 290 -15.02 2.83 -5.47
N LEU A 291 -15.86 3.80 -5.06
CA LEU A 291 -15.45 4.79 -4.07
C LEU A 291 -15.19 4.14 -2.71
N SER A 292 -16.03 3.20 -2.29
CA SER A 292 -15.84 2.45 -1.03
C SER A 292 -14.53 1.67 -1.03
N LEU A 293 -14.22 0.95 -2.11
CA LEU A 293 -12.95 0.22 -2.29
C LEU A 293 -11.74 1.16 -2.32
N ALA A 294 -11.87 2.33 -2.95
CA ALA A 294 -10.82 3.34 -2.96
C ALA A 294 -10.55 3.88 -1.54
N ILE A 295 -11.60 4.15 -0.76
CA ILE A 295 -11.46 4.59 0.64
C ILE A 295 -10.81 3.49 1.49
N GLN A 296 -11.24 2.23 1.36
CA GLN A 296 -10.62 1.09 2.04
C GLN A 296 -9.10 1.07 1.78
N TRP A 297 -8.72 1.19 0.51
CA TRP A 297 -7.32 1.19 0.11
C TRP A 297 -6.56 2.42 0.63
N MET A 298 -7.15 3.62 0.61
CA MET A 298 -6.49 4.82 1.13
C MET A 298 -6.18 4.72 2.63
N TYR A 299 -7.03 4.02 3.39
CA TYR A 299 -6.91 3.87 4.84
C TYR A 299 -6.13 2.62 5.29
N ALA A 300 -5.93 1.61 4.43
CA ALA A 300 -5.27 0.36 4.82
C ALA A 300 -4.26 -0.20 3.79
N ASP A 301 -4.10 0.43 2.63
CA ASP A 301 -3.31 -0.03 1.48
C ASP A 301 -3.75 -1.40 0.94
N ILE A 302 -4.99 -1.81 1.25
CA ILE A 302 -5.62 -3.07 0.82
C ILE A 302 -7.13 -2.91 0.54
N PHE A 303 -7.68 -3.79 -0.30
CA PHE A 303 -9.13 -4.02 -0.33
C PHE A 303 -9.51 -5.01 0.77
N LEU A 304 -10.62 -4.75 1.46
CA LEU A 304 -11.07 -5.54 2.61
C LEU A 304 -12.07 -6.62 2.23
N ASP A 305 -12.69 -6.48 1.07
CA ASP A 305 -13.75 -7.36 0.59
C ASP A 305 -13.20 -8.40 -0.39
N ASP A 306 -13.26 -9.67 0.03
CA ASP A 306 -12.93 -10.83 -0.81
C ASP A 306 -13.86 -10.97 -2.03
N LEU A 307 -14.95 -10.19 -2.09
CA LEU A 307 -15.92 -10.16 -3.18
C LEU A 307 -15.61 -9.12 -4.26
N THR A 308 -14.43 -8.49 -4.22
CA THR A 308 -14.02 -7.52 -5.24
C THR A 308 -14.09 -8.15 -6.63
N THR A 309 -14.97 -7.62 -7.48
CA THR A 309 -15.17 -8.12 -8.85
C THR A 309 -14.21 -7.46 -9.83
N VAL A 310 -14.10 -8.05 -11.02
CA VAL A 310 -13.33 -7.45 -12.12
C VAL A 310 -13.93 -6.10 -12.53
N GLU A 311 -15.27 -6.00 -12.60
CA GLU A 311 -15.97 -4.76 -12.97
C GLU A 311 -15.68 -3.65 -11.96
N SER A 312 -15.88 -3.91 -10.66
CA SER A 312 -15.58 -2.94 -9.61
C SER A 312 -14.09 -2.55 -9.58
N ALA A 313 -13.17 -3.46 -9.90
CA ALA A 313 -11.74 -3.15 -9.97
C ALA A 313 -11.37 -2.28 -11.18
N VAL A 314 -12.09 -2.39 -12.30
CA VAL A 314 -11.96 -1.47 -13.44
C VAL A 314 -12.46 -0.08 -13.05
N ASP A 315 -13.63 0.02 -12.42
CA ASP A 315 -14.16 1.30 -11.93
C ASP A 315 -13.20 1.98 -10.94
N VAL A 316 -12.61 1.21 -10.00
CA VAL A 316 -11.60 1.72 -9.05
C VAL A 316 -10.36 2.22 -9.78
N LEU A 317 -9.93 1.53 -10.84
CA LEU A 317 -8.76 1.93 -11.61
C LEU A 317 -9.00 3.24 -12.34
N GLU A 318 -10.14 3.38 -13.00
CA GLU A 318 -10.55 4.60 -13.70
C GLU A 318 -10.72 5.77 -12.72
N PHE A 319 -11.38 5.52 -11.58
CA PHE A 319 -11.50 6.49 -10.50
C PHE A 319 -10.13 6.91 -9.99
N GLY A 320 -9.25 5.96 -9.68
CA GLY A 320 -7.87 6.21 -9.25
C GLY A 320 -7.09 7.07 -10.23
N ALA A 321 -7.29 6.88 -11.54
CA ALA A 321 -6.68 7.72 -12.56
C ALA A 321 -7.25 9.14 -12.54
N ALA A 322 -8.56 9.28 -12.38
CA ALA A 322 -9.24 10.58 -12.30
C ALA A 322 -8.82 11.40 -11.07
N ILE A 323 -8.61 10.74 -9.93
CA ILE A 323 -8.14 11.38 -8.69
C ILE A 323 -6.60 11.40 -8.57
N LEU A 324 -5.87 11.19 -9.67
CA LEU A 324 -4.40 11.26 -9.69
C LEU A 324 -3.74 10.39 -8.59
N CYS A 325 -4.25 9.17 -8.39
CA CYS A 325 -3.77 8.20 -7.41
C CYS A 325 -3.16 6.98 -8.12
N PRO A 326 -1.94 7.08 -8.68
CA PRO A 326 -1.34 6.01 -9.48
C PRO A 326 -1.08 4.72 -8.69
N ARG A 327 -0.88 4.82 -7.37
CA ARG A 327 -0.72 3.66 -6.49
C ARG A 327 -1.99 2.82 -6.39
N LEU A 328 -3.17 3.46 -6.36
CA LEU A 328 -4.45 2.77 -6.36
C LEU A 328 -4.67 2.05 -7.69
N CYS A 329 -4.39 2.70 -8.82
CA CYS A 329 -4.46 2.07 -10.15
C CYS A 329 -3.55 0.84 -10.24
N ALA A 330 -2.30 1.00 -9.79
CA ALA A 330 -1.33 -0.09 -9.76
C ALA A 330 -1.77 -1.22 -8.83
N TYR A 331 -2.37 -0.91 -7.69
CA TYR A 331 -2.90 -1.91 -6.77
C TYR A 331 -4.02 -2.72 -7.44
N ALA A 332 -5.09 -2.07 -7.89
CA ALA A 332 -6.23 -2.72 -8.55
C ALA A 332 -5.79 -3.58 -9.75
N ALA A 333 -4.89 -3.06 -10.57
CA ALA A 333 -4.33 -3.80 -11.70
C ALA A 333 -3.57 -5.06 -11.26
N ASN A 334 -2.66 -4.94 -10.30
CA ASN A 334 -1.78 -6.05 -9.91
C ASN A 334 -2.47 -7.12 -9.08
N THR A 335 -3.42 -6.74 -8.22
CA THR A 335 -4.05 -7.66 -7.26
C THR A 335 -5.32 -8.30 -7.81
N VAL A 336 -6.07 -7.60 -8.68
CA VAL A 336 -7.36 -8.09 -9.19
C VAL A 336 -7.31 -8.33 -10.70
N LEU A 337 -6.93 -7.33 -11.49
CA LEU A 337 -7.09 -7.41 -12.96
C LEU A 337 -6.11 -8.39 -13.62
N ILE A 338 -4.82 -8.34 -13.26
CA ILE A 338 -3.78 -9.22 -13.83
C ILE A 338 -4.08 -10.71 -13.60
N PRO A 339 -4.44 -11.16 -12.38
CA PRO A 339 -4.85 -12.54 -12.15
C PRO A 339 -6.11 -12.96 -12.91
N ALA A 340 -7.02 -12.01 -13.17
CA ALA A 340 -8.31 -12.27 -13.80
C ALA A 340 -8.30 -12.24 -15.33
N VAL A 341 -7.17 -11.93 -15.99
CA VAL A 341 -7.10 -11.89 -17.46
C VAL A 341 -7.32 -13.28 -18.06
N ASP A 342 -8.32 -13.40 -18.91
CA ASP A 342 -8.67 -14.60 -19.66
C ASP A 342 -9.12 -14.26 -21.10
N VAL A 343 -9.45 -15.28 -21.90
CA VAL A 343 -9.86 -15.11 -23.30
C VAL A 343 -11.13 -14.26 -23.44
N GLY A 344 -12.02 -14.27 -22.45
CA GLY A 344 -13.29 -13.55 -22.47
C GLY A 344 -13.13 -12.04 -22.24
N ASN A 345 -12.10 -11.63 -21.51
CA ASN A 345 -11.89 -10.21 -21.14
C ASN A 345 -10.60 -9.59 -21.70
N VAL A 346 -9.70 -10.36 -22.32
CA VAL A 346 -8.34 -9.92 -22.70
C VAL A 346 -8.29 -8.66 -23.56
N PHE A 347 -9.24 -8.47 -24.48
CA PHE A 347 -9.25 -7.28 -25.34
C PHE A 347 -9.66 -6.01 -24.58
N GLY A 348 -10.64 -6.12 -23.69
CA GLY A 348 -11.02 -5.03 -22.79
C GLY A 348 -9.88 -4.65 -21.85
N MET A 349 -9.21 -5.66 -21.26
CA MET A 349 -8.05 -5.46 -20.40
C MET A 349 -6.85 -4.86 -21.14
N LEU A 350 -6.61 -5.26 -22.39
CA LEU A 350 -5.55 -4.69 -23.22
C LEU A 350 -5.84 -3.23 -23.59
N GLN A 351 -7.10 -2.90 -23.90
CA GLN A 351 -7.49 -1.52 -24.14
C GLN A 351 -7.32 -0.68 -22.89
N LEU A 352 -7.81 -1.16 -21.75
CA LEU A 352 -7.65 -0.51 -20.44
C LEU A 352 -6.18 -0.30 -20.10
N SER A 353 -5.32 -1.31 -20.31
CA SER A 353 -3.88 -1.19 -20.06
C SER A 353 -3.21 -0.14 -20.92
N LYS A 354 -3.59 -0.03 -22.20
CA LYS A 354 -3.05 1.00 -23.11
C LYS A 354 -3.54 2.40 -22.74
N ILE A 355 -4.81 2.56 -22.35
CA ILE A 355 -5.36 3.87 -21.95
C ILE A 355 -4.64 4.41 -20.71
N HIS A 356 -4.37 3.55 -19.72
CA HIS A 356 -3.79 3.95 -18.44
C HIS A 356 -2.28 3.68 -18.31
N GLY A 357 -1.61 3.20 -19.37
CA GLY A 357 -0.17 2.92 -19.37
C GLY A 357 0.27 1.80 -18.42
N LEU A 358 -0.52 0.72 -18.29
CA LEU A 358 -0.30 -0.37 -17.35
C LEU A 358 0.51 -1.52 -17.97
N GLU A 359 1.83 -1.35 -18.07
CA GLU A 359 2.72 -2.30 -18.78
C GLU A 359 2.59 -3.75 -18.29
N ARG A 360 2.42 -3.98 -16.98
CA ARG A 360 2.30 -5.36 -16.44
C ARG A 360 1.00 -6.03 -16.87
N LEU A 361 -0.09 -5.28 -16.94
CA LEU A 361 -1.39 -5.77 -17.41
C LEU A 361 -1.34 -6.01 -18.93
N GLU A 362 -0.73 -5.11 -19.68
CA GLU A 362 -0.51 -5.26 -21.12
C GLU A 362 0.29 -6.53 -21.43
N ASN A 363 1.43 -6.71 -20.75
CA ASN A 363 2.25 -7.93 -20.88
C ASN A 363 1.45 -9.19 -20.55
N ARG A 364 0.60 -9.14 -19.52
CA ARG A 364 -0.27 -10.28 -19.17
C ARG A 364 -1.29 -10.56 -20.26
N CYS A 365 -1.92 -9.53 -20.85
CA CYS A 365 -2.85 -9.67 -21.96
C CYS A 365 -2.17 -10.33 -23.17
N VAL A 366 -0.99 -9.83 -23.57
CA VAL A 366 -0.22 -10.39 -24.69
C VAL A 366 0.18 -11.85 -24.43
N GLN A 367 0.52 -12.21 -23.18
CA GLN A 367 0.78 -13.61 -22.82
C GLN A 367 -0.45 -14.50 -23.02
N VAL A 368 -1.63 -14.06 -22.56
CA VAL A 368 -2.88 -14.80 -22.74
C VAL A 368 -3.23 -14.93 -24.23
N LEU A 369 -3.09 -13.85 -25.02
CA LEU A 369 -3.29 -13.89 -26.47
C LEU A 369 -2.36 -14.90 -27.16
N ALA A 370 -1.11 -14.99 -26.72
CA ALA A 370 -0.12 -15.91 -27.29
C ALA A 370 -0.40 -17.38 -26.92
N VAL A 371 -0.78 -17.63 -25.66
CA VAL A 371 -1.06 -18.99 -25.14
C VAL A 371 -2.37 -19.54 -25.69
N GLU A 372 -3.40 -18.72 -25.80
CA GLU A 372 -4.74 -19.11 -26.26
C GLU A 372 -5.01 -18.70 -27.72
N PHE A 373 -3.95 -18.56 -28.53
CA PHE A 373 -4.06 -17.95 -29.86
C PHE A 373 -5.02 -18.68 -30.80
N GLU A 374 -5.14 -20.01 -30.70
CA GLU A 374 -6.12 -20.77 -31.51
C GLU A 374 -7.57 -20.31 -31.29
N SER A 375 -7.93 -20.03 -30.03
CA SER A 375 -9.24 -19.49 -29.66
C SER A 375 -9.39 -18.04 -30.14
N VAL A 376 -8.37 -17.23 -29.84
CA VAL A 376 -8.33 -15.78 -30.10
C VAL A 376 -8.31 -15.45 -31.60
N ALA A 377 -7.70 -16.29 -32.45
CA ALA A 377 -7.62 -16.11 -33.89
C ALA A 377 -9.00 -15.99 -34.58
N THR A 378 -10.04 -16.54 -33.94
CA THR A 378 -11.40 -16.48 -34.47
C THR A 378 -12.17 -15.23 -34.04
N CYS A 379 -11.71 -14.54 -32.98
CA CYS A 379 -12.36 -13.37 -32.41
C CYS A 379 -12.37 -12.18 -33.38
N THR A 380 -13.48 -11.46 -33.40
CA THR A 380 -13.66 -10.26 -34.22
C THR A 380 -12.85 -9.06 -33.73
N GLU A 381 -12.60 -9.03 -32.43
CA GLU A 381 -11.89 -8.01 -31.68
C GLU A 381 -10.42 -7.98 -32.09
N LEU A 382 -9.79 -9.14 -32.25
CA LEU A 382 -8.41 -9.24 -32.77
C LEU A 382 -8.32 -8.64 -34.18
N ARG A 383 -9.24 -9.01 -35.07
CA ARG A 383 -9.25 -8.49 -36.45
C ARG A 383 -9.44 -6.97 -36.47
N THR A 384 -10.32 -6.46 -35.61
CA THR A 384 -10.57 -5.01 -35.49
C THR A 384 -9.33 -4.28 -34.99
N LEU A 385 -8.65 -4.81 -33.98
CA LEU A 385 -7.42 -4.25 -33.45
C LEU A 385 -6.28 -4.26 -34.49
N LEU A 386 -6.09 -5.38 -35.18
CA LEU A 386 -5.10 -5.50 -36.27
C LEU A 386 -5.39 -4.53 -37.42
N ALA A 387 -6.66 -4.41 -37.83
CA ALA A 387 -7.06 -3.46 -38.88
C ALA A 387 -6.75 -2.03 -38.47
N LYS A 388 -7.11 -1.64 -37.24
CA LYS A 388 -6.82 -0.31 -36.69
C LYS A 388 -5.32 -0.01 -36.71
N GLU A 389 -4.51 -0.87 -36.12
CA GLU A 389 -3.06 -0.65 -36.05
C GLU A 389 -2.40 -0.69 -37.43
N SER A 390 -2.88 -1.51 -38.36
CA SER A 390 -2.37 -1.54 -39.74
C SER A 390 -2.70 -0.27 -40.53
N ALA A 391 -3.84 0.37 -40.27
CA ALA A 391 -4.25 1.60 -40.95
C ALA A 391 -3.38 2.81 -40.56
N GLU A 392 -2.75 2.76 -39.39
CA GLU A 392 -1.83 3.79 -38.90
C GLU A 392 -0.42 3.67 -39.53
N ILE A 393 -0.14 2.57 -40.25
CA ILE A 393 1.15 2.33 -40.91
C ILE A 393 1.21 3.06 -42.26
N VAL A 394 2.06 4.09 -42.34
CA VAL A 394 2.23 4.96 -43.53
C VAL A 394 3.12 4.33 -44.62
N GLN A 395 3.62 3.10 -44.43
CA GLN A 395 4.57 2.49 -45.37
C GLN A 395 3.94 2.16 -46.73
N LYS A 396 4.67 2.51 -47.80
CA LYS A 396 4.43 2.01 -49.16
C LYS A 396 5.21 0.70 -49.36
N GLY A 397 4.56 -0.44 -49.11
CA GLY A 397 5.14 -1.79 -49.26
C GLY A 397 4.23 -2.88 -48.69
N ASP A 398 4.63 -4.14 -48.82
CA ASP A 398 3.92 -5.28 -48.20
C ASP A 398 4.04 -5.21 -46.67
N VAL A 399 2.95 -4.88 -45.98
CA VAL A 399 2.90 -4.84 -44.51
C VAL A 399 3.05 -6.26 -43.95
N CYS A 400 4.10 -6.46 -43.14
CA CYS A 400 4.43 -7.74 -42.52
C CYS A 400 3.90 -7.80 -41.07
N VAL A 401 3.86 -9.03 -40.50
CA VAL A 401 3.46 -9.27 -39.10
C VAL A 401 4.33 -8.47 -38.11
N SER A 402 5.59 -8.22 -38.43
CA SER A 402 6.51 -7.42 -37.61
C SER A 402 6.19 -5.93 -37.58
N ASP A 403 5.39 -5.46 -38.52
CA ASP A 403 5.16 -4.02 -38.72
C ASP A 403 3.92 -3.55 -37.95
N ILE A 404 3.01 -4.48 -37.62
CA ILE A 404 1.84 -4.22 -36.78
C ILE A 404 2.22 -4.47 -35.31
N PRO A 405 2.19 -3.46 -34.42
CA PRO A 405 2.67 -3.56 -33.04
C PRO A 405 2.13 -4.76 -32.27
N ILE A 406 0.80 -4.94 -32.21
CA ILE A 406 0.20 -6.05 -31.46
C ILE A 406 0.56 -7.41 -32.06
N ALA A 407 0.66 -7.50 -33.38
CA ALA A 407 1.02 -8.75 -34.05
C ALA A 407 2.49 -9.12 -33.78
N ALA A 408 3.38 -8.12 -33.75
CA ALA A 408 4.77 -8.29 -33.38
C ALA A 408 4.92 -8.72 -31.92
N GLU A 409 4.15 -8.13 -31.00
CA GLU A 409 4.12 -8.50 -29.58
C GLU A 409 3.62 -9.92 -29.35
N ILE A 410 2.50 -10.31 -29.97
CA ILE A 410 1.96 -11.67 -29.89
C ILE A 410 2.98 -12.66 -30.45
N ARG A 411 3.54 -12.40 -31.63
CA ARG A 411 4.60 -13.24 -32.23
C ARG A 411 5.77 -13.42 -31.27
N SER A 412 6.24 -12.34 -30.66
CA SER A 412 7.34 -12.36 -29.70
C SER A 412 6.99 -13.18 -28.45
N ALA A 413 5.77 -13.02 -27.94
CA ALA A 413 5.27 -13.79 -26.80
C ALA A 413 5.13 -15.29 -27.11
N ILE A 414 4.63 -15.68 -28.29
CA ILE A 414 4.57 -17.09 -28.71
C ILE A 414 5.97 -17.72 -28.68
N ILE A 415 6.98 -17.01 -29.20
CA ILE A 415 8.37 -17.48 -29.24
C ILE A 415 9.00 -17.58 -27.84
N ARG A 416 8.65 -16.64 -26.94
CA ARG A 416 9.19 -16.59 -25.56
C ARG A 416 8.54 -17.62 -24.64
N SER A 417 7.27 -17.99 -24.86
CA SER A 417 6.50 -18.91 -24.02
C SER A 417 6.84 -20.38 -24.26
N LYS A 418 8.13 -20.76 -24.20
CA LYS A 418 8.60 -22.14 -24.42
C LYS A 418 8.17 -23.12 -23.34
N ASP A 419 8.00 -22.63 -22.10
CA ASP A 419 7.60 -23.46 -20.97
C ASP A 419 6.07 -23.67 -20.93
N ALA A 420 5.30 -22.74 -21.52
CA ALA A 420 3.84 -22.80 -21.53
C ALA A 420 3.26 -23.38 -22.84
N ILE A 421 3.97 -23.26 -23.96
CA ILE A 421 3.49 -23.68 -25.29
C ILE A 421 4.50 -24.67 -25.90
N PRO A 422 4.11 -25.92 -26.19
CA PRO A 422 4.97 -26.89 -26.87
C PRO A 422 5.40 -26.37 -28.26
N LYS A 423 6.60 -26.70 -28.71
CA LYS A 423 7.18 -26.20 -29.97
C LYS A 423 6.26 -26.40 -31.19
N GLN A 424 5.59 -27.55 -31.30
CA GLN A 424 4.64 -27.81 -32.40
C GLN A 424 3.44 -26.87 -32.38
N VAL A 425 2.94 -26.53 -31.18
CA VAL A 425 1.84 -25.58 -30.99
C VAL A 425 2.30 -24.16 -31.29
N GLN A 426 3.54 -23.80 -30.93
CA GLN A 426 4.13 -22.50 -31.30
C GLN A 426 4.19 -22.31 -32.82
N GLU A 427 4.66 -23.32 -33.56
CA GLU A 427 4.71 -23.29 -35.02
C GLU A 427 3.31 -23.07 -35.62
N ARG A 428 2.31 -23.80 -35.11
CA ARG A 428 0.91 -23.63 -35.51
C ARG A 428 0.34 -22.25 -35.18
N HIS A 429 0.61 -21.71 -33.99
CA HIS A 429 0.17 -20.36 -33.60
C HIS A 429 0.79 -19.29 -34.49
N LEU A 430 2.08 -19.42 -34.84
CA LEU A 430 2.77 -18.48 -35.74
C LEU A 430 2.19 -18.52 -37.15
N GLU A 431 1.88 -19.70 -37.68
CA GLU A 431 1.20 -19.85 -38.97
C GLU A 431 -0.20 -19.23 -38.96
N LEU A 432 -0.98 -19.51 -37.91
CA LEU A 432 -2.32 -18.92 -37.75
C LEU A 432 -2.24 -17.39 -37.66
N LEU A 433 -1.29 -16.84 -36.90
CA LEU A 433 -1.11 -15.40 -36.76
C LEU A 433 -0.78 -14.76 -38.10
N HIS A 434 0.10 -15.38 -38.87
CA HIS A 434 0.42 -14.92 -40.22
C HIS A 434 -0.83 -14.89 -41.10
N ASN A 435 -1.61 -15.96 -41.11
CA ASN A 435 -2.84 -16.04 -41.91
C ASN A 435 -3.87 -14.98 -41.51
N VAL A 436 -4.13 -14.78 -40.22
CA VAL A 436 -5.08 -13.78 -39.72
C VAL A 436 -4.66 -12.36 -40.10
N VAL A 437 -3.36 -12.04 -40.02
CA VAL A 437 -2.83 -10.74 -40.45
C VAL A 437 -3.03 -10.54 -41.95
N GLN A 438 -2.66 -11.53 -42.78
CA GLN A 438 -2.81 -11.44 -44.23
C GLN A 438 -4.28 -11.28 -44.66
N GLU A 439 -5.20 -12.03 -44.04
CA GLU A 439 -6.64 -11.90 -44.28
C GLU A 439 -7.19 -10.51 -43.88
N THR A 440 -6.63 -9.91 -42.83
CA THR A 440 -7.06 -8.58 -42.36
C THR A 440 -6.60 -7.49 -43.32
N LEU A 441 -5.35 -7.59 -43.80
CA LEU A 441 -4.78 -6.66 -44.77
C LEU A 441 -5.50 -6.72 -46.12
N SER A 442 -5.82 -7.91 -46.64
CA SER A 442 -6.52 -8.05 -47.92
C SER A 442 -7.92 -7.42 -47.90
N LYS A 443 -8.69 -7.64 -46.82
CA LYS A 443 -10.02 -7.01 -46.64
C LYS A 443 -9.95 -5.49 -46.50
N SER A 444 -8.90 -4.95 -45.89
CA SER A 444 -8.72 -3.51 -45.77
C SER A 444 -8.46 -2.84 -47.12
N ALA A 445 -7.73 -3.51 -48.02
CA ALA A 445 -7.44 -3.02 -49.37
C ALA A 445 -8.66 -3.09 -50.31
N GLU A 446 -9.61 -3.98 -50.07
CA GLU A 446 -10.87 -4.05 -50.82
C GLU A 446 -11.90 -2.98 -50.40
N ALA A 447 -11.76 -2.41 -49.19
CA ALA A 447 -12.67 -1.41 -48.64
C ALA A 447 -12.22 0.05 -48.89
N SER A 448 -10.96 0.27 -49.26
CA SER A 448 -10.36 1.54 -49.66
C SER A 448 -10.47 1.78 -51.17
#